data_AF-A0A847PI92-F1
#
_entry.id   AF-A0A847PI92-F1
#
_cell.length_a   1.000
_cell.length_b   1.000
_cell.length_c   1.000
_cell.angle_alpha   90.00
_cell.angle_beta   90.00
_cell.angle_gamma   90.00
#
_symmetry.space_group_name_H-M   'P 1'
#
loop_
_entity.id
_entity.type
_entity.pdbx_description
1 polymer ?
#
loop_
_entity_poly.entity_id
_entity_poly.type
_entity_poly.pdbx_seq_one_letter_code
_entity_poly.pdbx_strand_id
1 'polypeptide(L)'
;MHNRTKYFFPNLIILLAITVFLGGCTFFPTCSLDITSNPSGAQIFLNGNYTGEVTPALIENIFPGTYDILLTLDNPPMTGSETVVIDSGQTLNLAMELAPKVTYRALLIGIDKYKHHPLIFNLIAPPYDVFRVSQVLEHARFGENKTTFSVVNTLTGEEATYFNIMQGITSTFRDANNNDISYFYYSGHGLNEGGTVAISSYDATLEYGSFNGWITVDELAAKLASIPGTKVVILDSCHSGGFIGKDLSLREVMDKVRLQSINTSILDSFSAYDVIREKGNLASSGFRVIVSATSKQECFETSRPHPVDGNPYGYFTMALCEGCGYNSFRFPYPADQNQNQRIALSEMYQYIYQHPFLAHLDQDAQVYPQNSNLSFLEY
;
A
#
# COMPACT_ATOMS: atom_id res chain seq x y z
N MET A 1 102.19 -6.51 27.29
CA MET A 1 101.83 -6.47 28.72
C MET A 1 100.34 -6.73 28.83
N HIS A 2 99.92 -7.75 29.61
CA HIS A 2 98.57 -7.97 30.21
C HIS A 2 97.32 -7.91 29.29
N ASN A 3 96.31 -8.77 29.35
CA ASN A 3 95.93 -9.85 30.26
C ASN A 3 94.83 -10.71 29.57
N ARG A 4 94.55 -11.89 30.14
CA ARG A 4 93.55 -12.92 29.78
C ARG A 4 92.11 -12.34 29.69
N THR A 5 91.08 -12.95 29.07
CA THR A 5 90.35 -14.15 29.58
C THR A 5 89.16 -14.56 28.65
N LYS A 6 89.16 -15.84 28.18
CA LYS A 6 88.07 -16.87 28.01
C LYS A 6 86.73 -16.53 27.30
N TYR A 7 86.46 -17.12 26.11
CA TYR A 7 85.72 -18.39 25.77
C TYR A 7 84.18 -18.30 25.79
N PHE A 8 83.52 -18.51 24.63
CA PHE A 8 82.57 -19.62 24.35
C PHE A 8 82.05 -19.57 22.88
N PHE A 9 82.28 -20.64 22.11
CA PHE A 9 81.53 -21.04 20.90
C PHE A 9 80.45 -22.06 21.35
N PRO A 10 79.30 -22.33 20.67
CA PRO A 10 79.31 -22.73 19.25
C PRO A 10 78.02 -22.56 18.39
N ASN A 11 78.23 -22.74 17.07
CA ASN A 11 77.40 -23.41 16.05
C ASN A 11 75.85 -23.36 16.12
N LEU A 12 75.29 -22.65 15.13
CA LEU A 12 73.88 -22.67 14.75
C LEU A 12 73.63 -23.82 13.75
N ILE A 13 72.97 -24.89 14.20
CA ILE A 13 72.36 -25.91 13.34
C ILE A 13 70.89 -25.53 13.16
N ILE A 14 70.50 -25.22 11.92
CA ILE A 14 69.10 -24.95 11.54
C ILE A 14 68.40 -26.30 11.39
N LEU A 15 67.52 -26.63 12.35
CA LEU A 15 66.61 -27.76 12.27
C LEU A 15 65.30 -27.27 11.61
N LEU A 16 65.03 -27.72 10.39
CA LEU A 16 63.76 -27.46 9.70
C LEU A 16 62.68 -28.35 10.34
N ALA A 17 61.90 -27.80 11.28
CA ALA A 17 60.74 -28.47 11.82
C ALA A 17 59.59 -28.39 10.80
N ILE A 18 59.34 -29.48 10.08
CA ILE A 18 58.10 -29.66 9.33
C ILE A 18 57.00 -29.96 10.34
N THR A 19 56.27 -28.92 10.77
CA THR A 19 54.99 -29.08 11.46
C THR A 19 53.94 -29.47 10.42
N VAL A 20 53.60 -30.76 10.39
CA VAL A 20 52.37 -31.23 9.75
C VAL A 20 51.21 -30.66 10.57
N PHE A 21 50.58 -29.59 10.08
CA PHE A 21 49.24 -29.23 10.51
C PHE A 21 48.32 -30.35 10.02
N LEU A 22 48.09 -31.35 10.87
CA LEU A 22 46.84 -32.10 10.81
C LEU A 22 45.76 -31.09 11.16
N GLY A 23 45.24 -30.39 10.15
CA GLY A 23 44.01 -29.65 10.26
C GLY A 23 42.95 -30.65 10.69
N GLY A 24 42.68 -30.71 11.99
CA GLY A 24 41.55 -31.43 12.52
C GLY A 24 40.32 -30.87 11.81
N CYS A 25 39.77 -31.64 10.89
CA CYS A 25 38.43 -31.42 10.40
C CYS A 25 37.54 -31.57 11.63
N THR A 26 37.14 -30.47 12.25
CA THR A 26 36.18 -30.48 13.34
C THR A 26 34.86 -30.96 12.74
N PHE A 27 34.61 -32.25 12.87
CA PHE A 27 33.39 -32.88 12.39
C PHE A 27 32.27 -32.49 13.35
N PHE A 28 31.52 -31.44 13.01
CA PHE A 28 30.29 -31.15 13.72
C PHE A 28 29.27 -32.21 13.28
N PRO A 29 28.66 -32.98 14.20
CA PRO A 29 27.54 -33.81 13.83
C PRO A 29 26.48 -32.96 13.16
N THR A 30 26.03 -33.41 12.00
CA THR A 30 24.92 -32.80 11.27
C THR A 30 23.67 -32.82 12.14
N CYS A 31 22.82 -31.82 11.96
CA CYS A 31 21.51 -31.77 12.58
C CYS A 31 20.41 -32.11 11.57
N SER A 32 19.19 -32.22 12.09
CA SER A 32 17.98 -32.43 11.29
C SER A 32 16.89 -31.44 11.71
N LEU A 33 15.94 -31.19 10.83
CA LEU A 33 14.83 -30.27 11.06
C LEU A 33 13.54 -30.94 10.59
N ASP A 34 12.66 -31.25 11.53
CA ASP A 34 11.31 -31.78 11.26
C ASP A 34 10.34 -30.60 11.21
N ILE A 35 9.79 -30.30 10.03
CA ILE A 35 8.94 -29.14 9.80
C ILE A 35 7.54 -29.58 9.44
N THR A 36 6.57 -29.04 10.18
CA THR A 36 5.14 -29.19 9.90
C THR A 36 4.51 -27.81 9.75
N SER A 37 3.39 -27.75 9.01
CA SER A 37 2.58 -26.55 8.95
C SER A 37 1.10 -26.84 8.95
N ASN A 38 0.33 -25.84 9.33
CA ASN A 38 -1.12 -25.84 9.21
C ASN A 38 -1.58 -24.63 8.36
N PRO A 39 -2.20 -24.87 7.19
CA PRO A 39 -2.36 -26.17 6.51
C PRO A 39 -1.02 -26.80 6.08
N SER A 40 -1.00 -28.12 5.89
CA SER A 40 0.14 -28.87 5.36
C SER A 40 0.29 -28.73 3.85
N GLY A 41 1.44 -29.12 3.31
CA GLY A 41 1.74 -29.10 1.87
C GLY A 41 2.44 -27.83 1.41
N ALA A 42 2.97 -27.04 2.35
CA ALA A 42 3.68 -25.80 2.04
C ALA A 42 5.11 -26.09 1.60
N GLN A 43 5.56 -25.44 0.53
CA GLN A 43 6.95 -25.47 0.08
C GLN A 43 7.88 -24.91 1.15
N ILE A 44 9.01 -25.58 1.37
CA ILE A 44 9.97 -25.23 2.41
C ILE A 44 11.19 -24.55 1.80
N PHE A 45 11.50 -23.34 2.27
CA PHE A 45 12.70 -22.59 1.90
C PHE A 45 13.60 -22.39 3.12
N LEU A 46 14.90 -22.62 2.95
CA LEU A 46 15.94 -22.35 3.96
C LEU A 46 16.89 -21.27 3.46
N ASN A 47 17.01 -20.17 4.20
CA ASN A 47 17.83 -19.01 3.83
C ASN A 47 17.53 -18.53 2.40
N GLY A 48 16.24 -18.53 2.03
CA GLY A 48 15.74 -18.15 0.70
C GLY A 48 15.83 -19.23 -0.39
N ASN A 49 16.44 -20.39 -0.13
CA ASN A 49 16.57 -21.45 -1.13
C ASN A 49 15.48 -22.51 -0.97
N TYR A 50 14.77 -22.84 -2.05
CA TYR A 50 13.80 -23.92 -2.05
C TYR A 50 14.50 -25.27 -1.83
N THR A 51 13.99 -26.05 -0.88
CA THR A 51 14.58 -27.34 -0.50
C THR A 51 14.21 -28.48 -1.45
N GLY A 52 13.14 -28.33 -2.23
CA GLY A 52 12.53 -29.42 -3.00
C GLY A 52 11.43 -30.15 -2.23
N GLU A 53 11.27 -29.88 -0.94
CA GLU A 53 10.32 -30.56 -0.04
C GLU A 53 9.07 -29.70 0.23
N VAL A 54 8.03 -30.35 0.76
CA VAL A 54 6.82 -29.70 1.27
C VAL A 54 6.47 -30.23 2.67
N THR A 55 5.82 -29.43 3.51
CA THR A 55 5.41 -29.87 4.84
C THR A 55 4.35 -31.00 4.80
N PRO A 56 4.37 -31.98 5.72
CA PRO A 56 5.43 -32.23 6.70
C PRO A 56 6.67 -32.86 6.05
N ALA A 57 7.87 -32.43 6.46
CA ALA A 57 9.14 -33.01 5.98
C ALA A 57 10.24 -33.00 7.04
N LEU A 58 11.09 -34.02 7.00
CA LEU A 58 12.33 -34.10 7.77
C LEU A 58 13.51 -33.76 6.84
N ILE A 59 14.16 -32.63 7.09
CA ILE A 59 15.38 -32.22 6.39
C ILE A 59 16.58 -32.70 7.20
N GLU A 60 17.33 -33.65 6.65
CA GLU A 60 18.49 -34.24 7.32
C GLU A 60 19.81 -33.66 6.78
N ASN A 61 20.90 -33.91 7.51
CA ASN A 61 22.27 -33.57 7.10
C ASN A 61 22.54 -32.07 6.92
N ILE A 62 21.85 -31.23 7.68
CA ILE A 62 22.09 -29.78 7.70
C ILE A 62 23.21 -29.44 8.69
N PHE A 63 23.94 -28.35 8.42
CA PHE A 63 24.97 -27.87 9.33
C PHE A 63 24.34 -27.08 10.49
N PRO A 64 24.91 -27.14 11.70
CA PRO A 64 24.45 -26.32 12.82
C PRO A 64 24.58 -24.83 12.49
N GLY A 65 23.61 -24.03 12.95
CA GLY A 65 23.59 -22.60 12.66
C GLY A 65 22.19 -21.99 12.73
N THR A 66 22.12 -20.73 12.30
CA THR A 66 20.86 -19.97 12.19
C THR A 66 20.27 -20.16 10.79
N TYR A 67 18.96 -20.40 10.74
CA TYR A 67 18.21 -20.56 9.50
C TYR A 67 16.99 -19.64 9.49
N ASP A 68 16.83 -18.89 8.40
CA ASP A 68 15.58 -18.22 8.06
C ASP A 68 14.70 -19.20 7.28
N ILE A 69 13.60 -19.62 7.88
CA ILE A 69 12.67 -20.58 7.31
C ILE A 69 11.49 -19.81 6.73
N LEU A 70 11.15 -20.09 5.48
CA LEU A 70 9.96 -19.56 4.83
C LEU A 70 9.12 -20.73 4.31
N LEU A 71 7.84 -20.72 4.64
CA LEU A 71 6.85 -21.66 4.13
C LEU A 71 5.88 -20.92 3.20
N THR A 72 5.60 -21.50 2.04
CA THR A 72 4.62 -20.95 1.08
C THR A 72 3.66 -22.01 0.57
N LEU A 73 2.38 -21.67 0.54
CA LEU A 73 1.32 -22.48 -0.07
C LEU A 73 0.63 -21.65 -1.14
N ASP A 74 0.44 -22.20 -2.34
CA ASP A 74 -0.13 -21.44 -3.47
C ASP A 74 -1.66 -21.47 -3.50
N ASN A 75 -2.30 -22.50 -2.96
CA ASN A 75 -3.74 -22.69 -3.04
C ASN A 75 -4.35 -23.25 -1.74
N PRO A 76 -4.98 -22.42 -0.90
CA PRO A 76 -5.03 -20.95 -1.00
C PRO A 76 -3.64 -20.31 -0.79
N PRO A 77 -3.39 -19.09 -1.30
CA PRO A 77 -2.15 -18.37 -1.06
C PRO A 77 -1.92 -18.10 0.43
N MET A 78 -0.92 -18.76 1.03
CA MET A 78 -0.57 -18.63 2.45
C MET A 78 0.94 -18.63 2.64
N THR A 79 1.40 -18.03 3.73
CA THR A 79 2.82 -17.98 4.08
C THR A 79 3.05 -17.90 5.58
N GLY A 80 4.22 -18.32 6.01
CA GLY A 80 4.74 -18.13 7.37
C GLY A 80 6.26 -18.12 7.33
N SER A 81 6.89 -17.44 8.28
CA SER A 81 8.35 -17.38 8.38
C SER A 81 8.79 -17.46 9.84
N GLU A 82 9.96 -18.05 10.09
CA GLU A 82 10.56 -18.10 11.42
C GLU A 82 12.09 -18.20 11.31
N THR A 83 12.81 -17.51 12.18
CA THR A 83 14.27 -17.66 12.30
C THR A 83 14.58 -18.58 13.47
N VAL A 84 15.25 -19.70 13.20
CA VAL A 84 15.59 -20.71 14.22
C VAL A 84 17.10 -20.91 14.33
N VAL A 85 17.56 -21.37 15.50
CA VAL A 85 18.94 -21.80 15.73
C VAL A 85 18.93 -23.30 15.97
N ILE A 86 19.75 -24.03 15.23
CA ILE A 86 19.85 -25.49 15.32
C ILE A 86 21.25 -25.86 15.80
N ASP A 87 21.32 -26.46 16.99
CA ASP A 87 22.57 -26.91 17.58
C ASP A 87 23.06 -28.24 16.99
N SER A 88 24.36 -28.51 17.17
CA SER A 88 25.01 -29.70 16.61
C SER A 88 24.43 -31.00 17.15
N GLY A 89 24.10 -31.92 16.22
CA GLY A 89 23.54 -33.23 16.54
C GLY A 89 22.10 -33.23 17.04
N GLN A 90 21.39 -32.10 17.00
CA GLN A 90 19.98 -32.02 17.39
C GLN A 90 19.04 -32.24 16.19
N THR A 91 17.83 -32.72 16.50
CA THR A 91 16.67 -32.60 15.62
C THR A 91 15.76 -31.53 16.19
N LEU A 92 15.58 -30.42 15.48
CA LEU A 92 14.62 -29.39 15.84
C LEU A 92 13.25 -29.76 15.26
N ASN A 93 12.19 -29.69 16.07
CA ASN A 93 10.81 -29.83 15.60
C ASN A 93 10.18 -28.44 15.50
N LEU A 94 9.75 -28.06 14.31
CA LEU A 94 9.14 -26.76 14.02
C LEU A 94 7.72 -26.97 13.49
N ALA A 95 6.76 -26.32 14.13
CA ALA A 95 5.36 -26.32 13.70
C ALA A 95 4.90 -24.89 13.47
N MET A 96 4.45 -24.58 12.25
CA MET A 96 4.06 -23.23 11.86
C MET A 96 2.60 -23.15 11.42
N GLU A 97 1.88 -22.18 11.96
CA GLU A 97 0.57 -21.77 11.45
C GLU A 97 0.77 -20.78 10.31
N LEU A 98 0.24 -21.07 9.12
CA LEU A 98 0.36 -20.17 7.98
C LEU A 98 -0.73 -19.10 8.03
N ALA A 99 -0.39 -17.89 7.64
CA ALA A 99 -1.34 -16.80 7.44
C ALA A 99 -1.63 -16.61 5.95
N PRO A 100 -2.80 -16.07 5.56
CA PRO A 100 -3.06 -15.67 4.19
C PRO A 100 -1.99 -14.73 3.66
N LYS A 101 -1.49 -14.99 2.46
CA LYS A 101 -0.52 -14.11 1.79
C LYS A 101 -1.25 -12.89 1.24
N VAL A 102 -0.88 -11.70 1.73
CA VAL A 102 -1.44 -10.42 1.27
C VAL A 102 -0.53 -9.82 0.20
N THR A 103 -1.10 -9.52 -0.98
CA THR A 103 -0.40 -8.78 -2.03
C THR A 103 -0.91 -7.34 -2.10
N TYR A 104 0.03 -6.38 -2.13
CA TYR A 104 -0.26 -4.95 -2.23
C TYR A 104 -0.01 -4.45 -3.65
N ARG A 105 -1.01 -3.79 -4.25
CA ARG A 105 -0.94 -3.24 -5.61
C ARG A 105 -1.42 -1.79 -5.62
N ALA A 106 -0.85 -0.93 -6.46
CA ALA A 106 -1.28 0.46 -6.54
C ALA A 106 -1.39 0.97 -7.97
N LEU A 107 -2.45 1.75 -8.24
CA LEU A 107 -2.61 2.59 -9.41
C LEU A 107 -2.71 4.05 -8.97
N LEU A 108 -1.79 4.88 -9.44
CA LEU A 108 -1.69 6.30 -9.09
C LEU A 108 -1.94 7.16 -10.33
N ILE A 109 -2.90 8.09 -10.25
CA ILE A 109 -3.32 8.90 -11.39
C ILE A 109 -3.17 10.39 -11.03
N GLY A 110 -2.55 11.17 -11.91
CA GLY A 110 -2.29 12.59 -11.70
C GLY A 110 -2.41 13.38 -12.99
N ILE A 111 -3.45 14.20 -13.11
CA ILE A 111 -3.80 14.87 -14.36
C ILE A 111 -3.62 16.38 -14.22
N ASP A 112 -2.56 16.93 -14.82
CA ASP A 112 -2.29 18.37 -14.90
C ASP A 112 -2.83 19.00 -16.19
N LYS A 113 -2.83 18.23 -17.28
CA LYS A 113 -3.26 18.69 -18.60
C LYS A 113 -4.61 18.09 -18.96
N TYR A 114 -5.38 18.86 -19.72
CA TYR A 114 -6.66 18.41 -20.27
C TYR A 114 -6.69 18.69 -21.77
N LYS A 115 -7.24 17.75 -22.54
CA LYS A 115 -7.44 17.91 -23.98
C LYS A 115 -8.24 19.18 -24.19
N HIS A 116 -7.65 20.14 -24.91
CA HIS A 116 -8.11 21.53 -24.98
C HIS A 116 -9.65 21.67 -24.97
N HIS A 117 -10.17 22.04 -23.80
CA HIS A 117 -11.57 22.31 -23.58
C HIS A 117 -11.70 23.66 -22.83
N PRO A 118 -12.51 24.62 -23.30
CA PRO A 118 -12.55 25.98 -22.74
C PRO A 118 -12.91 26.08 -21.24
N LEU A 119 -13.55 25.04 -20.71
CA LEU A 119 -14.07 25.01 -19.34
C LEU A 119 -13.25 24.14 -18.37
N ILE A 120 -12.23 23.43 -18.87
CA ILE A 120 -11.37 22.58 -18.04
C ILE A 120 -9.96 23.15 -18.11
N PHE A 121 -9.54 23.80 -17.03
CA PHE A 121 -8.24 24.45 -16.96
C PHE A 121 -7.14 23.45 -16.61
N ASN A 122 -5.92 23.70 -17.04
CA ASN A 122 -4.78 22.90 -16.59
C ASN A 122 -4.48 23.16 -15.11
N LEU A 123 -4.10 22.11 -14.42
CA LEU A 123 -3.56 22.13 -13.05
C LEU A 123 -2.02 22.11 -13.12
N ILE A 124 -1.35 22.21 -11.96
CA ILE A 124 0.12 22.31 -11.89
C ILE A 124 0.78 21.27 -10.98
N ALA A 125 0.04 20.69 -10.03
CA ALA A 125 0.54 19.77 -9.02
C ALA A 125 0.37 18.26 -9.30
N PRO A 126 -0.70 17.78 -9.98
CA PRO A 126 -1.07 16.36 -9.90
C PRO A 126 0.02 15.31 -10.28
N PRO A 127 0.87 15.50 -11.31
CA PRO A 127 1.97 14.58 -11.57
C PRO A 127 3.03 14.55 -10.45
N TYR A 128 3.28 15.68 -9.79
CA TYR A 128 4.19 15.75 -8.64
C TYR A 128 3.58 15.11 -7.40
N ASP A 129 2.27 15.23 -7.22
CA ASP A 129 1.54 14.53 -6.16
C ASP A 129 1.63 13.01 -6.33
N VAL A 130 1.44 12.50 -7.56
CA VAL A 130 1.67 11.08 -7.90
C VAL A 130 3.09 10.65 -7.56
N PHE A 131 4.10 11.47 -7.91
CA PHE A 131 5.49 11.18 -7.58
C PHE A 131 5.70 11.00 -6.07
N ARG A 132 5.17 11.91 -5.23
CA ARG A 132 5.31 11.82 -3.77
C ARG A 132 4.60 10.60 -3.20
N VAL A 133 3.41 10.29 -3.69
CA VAL A 133 2.68 9.08 -3.27
C VAL A 133 3.46 7.83 -3.67
N SER A 134 4.03 7.76 -4.87
CA SER A 134 4.90 6.64 -5.29
C SER A 134 6.07 6.45 -4.33
N GLN A 135 6.76 7.54 -3.97
CA GLN A 135 7.88 7.49 -3.02
C GLN A 135 7.44 6.98 -1.64
N VAL A 136 6.27 7.40 -1.15
CA VAL A 136 5.69 6.85 0.09
C VAL A 136 5.46 5.34 -0.01
N LEU A 137 4.85 4.87 -1.11
CA LEU A 137 4.55 3.44 -1.29
C LEU A 137 5.82 2.60 -1.46
N GLU A 138 6.87 3.13 -2.08
CA GLU A 138 8.18 2.48 -2.20
C GLU A 138 8.86 2.24 -0.83
N HIS A 139 8.58 3.10 0.15
CA HIS A 139 9.08 2.98 1.53
C HIS A 139 8.18 2.15 2.45
N ALA A 140 7.03 1.68 1.98
CA ALA A 140 6.12 0.86 2.79
C ALA A 140 6.67 -0.55 3.05
N ARG A 141 6.54 -1.03 4.29
CA ARG A 141 6.93 -2.37 4.74
C ARG A 141 5.83 -2.96 5.63
N PHE A 142 4.95 -3.77 5.04
CA PHE A 142 3.79 -4.33 5.73
C PHE A 142 4.08 -5.66 6.44
N GLY A 143 3.72 -5.71 7.71
CA GLY A 143 3.86 -6.85 8.62
C GLY A 143 5.31 -7.18 8.93
N GLU A 144 5.50 -8.24 9.72
CA GLU A 144 6.83 -8.73 10.13
C GLU A 144 7.68 -9.17 8.92
N ASN A 145 7.02 -9.64 7.86
CA ASN A 145 7.66 -10.00 6.59
C ASN A 145 8.12 -8.79 5.76
N LYS A 146 7.86 -7.55 6.22
CA LYS A 146 8.25 -6.30 5.55
C LYS A 146 7.78 -6.26 4.09
N THR A 147 6.56 -6.75 3.86
CA THR A 147 5.97 -6.92 2.53
C THR A 147 5.91 -5.58 1.80
N THR A 148 6.40 -5.51 0.57
CA THR A 148 6.34 -4.31 -0.27
C THR A 148 5.17 -4.39 -1.24
N PHE A 149 4.87 -3.29 -1.93
CA PHE A 149 4.01 -3.33 -3.11
C PHE A 149 4.62 -4.24 -4.18
N SER A 150 3.80 -5.12 -4.77
CA SER A 150 4.21 -5.97 -5.89
C SER A 150 4.19 -5.20 -7.21
N VAL A 151 3.35 -4.17 -7.30
CA VAL A 151 3.24 -3.27 -8.47
C VAL A 151 2.73 -1.91 -8.02
N VAL A 152 3.34 -0.85 -8.57
CA VAL A 152 2.89 0.54 -8.47
C VAL A 152 2.90 1.11 -9.88
N ASN A 153 1.72 1.23 -10.49
CA ASN A 153 1.55 1.79 -11.83
C ASN A 153 1.10 3.25 -11.75
N THR A 154 1.55 4.06 -12.69
CA THR A 154 1.21 5.49 -12.76
C THR A 154 0.59 5.85 -14.11
N LEU A 155 -0.38 6.77 -14.12
CA LEU A 155 -0.87 7.44 -15.33
C LEU A 155 -0.86 8.95 -15.07
N THR A 156 -0.07 9.70 -15.85
CA THR A 156 0.05 11.15 -15.62
C THR A 156 -0.21 11.98 -16.88
N GLY A 157 -0.74 13.18 -16.69
CA GLY A 157 -1.02 14.12 -17.77
C GLY A 157 -1.83 13.50 -18.92
N GLU A 158 -1.29 13.57 -20.13
CA GLU A 158 -1.96 13.16 -21.38
C GLU A 158 -2.21 11.64 -21.47
N GLU A 159 -1.49 10.83 -20.70
CA GLU A 159 -1.67 9.38 -20.67
C GLU A 159 -2.95 8.96 -19.92
N ALA A 160 -3.45 9.81 -19.03
CA ALA A 160 -4.60 9.52 -18.17
C ALA A 160 -5.95 9.72 -18.88
N THR A 161 -6.10 9.12 -20.06
CA THR A 161 -7.40 9.06 -20.78
C THR A 161 -8.41 8.20 -20.00
N TYR A 162 -9.70 8.39 -20.27
CA TYR A 162 -10.77 7.58 -19.68
C TYR A 162 -10.52 6.09 -19.89
N PHE A 163 -10.18 5.72 -21.13
CA PHE A 163 -9.85 4.34 -21.48
C PHE A 163 -8.65 3.82 -20.68
N ASN A 164 -7.55 4.57 -20.61
CA ASN A 164 -6.35 4.15 -19.90
C ASN A 164 -6.57 4.04 -18.40
N ILE A 165 -7.37 4.91 -17.78
CA ILE A 165 -7.72 4.79 -16.36
C ILE A 165 -8.52 3.52 -16.11
N MET A 166 -9.59 3.29 -16.86
CA MET A 166 -10.46 2.11 -16.67
C MET A 166 -9.73 0.80 -16.97
N GLN A 167 -8.85 0.79 -17.98
CA GLN A 167 -7.99 -0.35 -18.28
C GLN A 167 -6.86 -0.51 -17.25
N GLY A 168 -6.33 0.60 -16.74
CA GLY A 168 -5.33 0.65 -15.67
C GLY A 168 -5.83 -0.01 -14.40
N ILE A 169 -7.08 0.23 -14.00
CA ILE A 169 -7.71 -0.45 -12.85
C ILE A 169 -7.74 -1.96 -13.08
N THR A 170 -8.18 -2.40 -14.26
CA THR A 170 -8.28 -3.82 -14.62
C THR A 170 -6.92 -4.52 -14.63
N SER A 171 -5.92 -3.88 -15.23
CA SER A 171 -4.60 -4.47 -15.47
C SER A 171 -3.70 -4.42 -14.25
N THR A 172 -3.72 -3.32 -13.49
CA THR A 172 -2.91 -3.15 -12.28
C THR A 172 -3.36 -4.09 -11.17
N PHE A 173 -4.67 -4.26 -11.00
CA PHE A 173 -5.25 -5.14 -9.97
C PHE A 173 -5.60 -6.53 -10.49
N ARG A 174 -5.02 -6.93 -11.63
CA ARG A 174 -5.18 -8.27 -12.17
C ARG A 174 -4.67 -9.29 -11.15
N ASP A 175 -5.34 -10.44 -11.12
CA ASP A 175 -4.98 -11.58 -10.25
C ASP A 175 -5.13 -11.28 -8.75
N ALA A 176 -5.80 -10.19 -8.38
CA ALA A 176 -6.14 -9.90 -7.00
C ALA A 176 -7.10 -10.96 -6.44
N ASN A 177 -6.85 -11.39 -5.20
CA ASN A 177 -7.74 -12.29 -4.45
C ASN A 177 -8.33 -11.60 -3.21
N ASN A 178 -9.17 -12.31 -2.45
CA ASN A 178 -9.91 -11.73 -1.31
C ASN A 178 -9.04 -11.26 -0.14
N ASN A 179 -7.78 -11.69 -0.07
CA ASN A 179 -6.82 -11.26 0.96
C ASN A 179 -6.00 -10.05 0.54
N ASP A 180 -6.01 -9.68 -0.75
CA ASP A 180 -5.15 -8.63 -1.30
C ASP A 180 -5.68 -7.22 -0.98
N ILE A 181 -4.76 -6.24 -1.07
CA ILE A 181 -5.07 -4.83 -0.87
C ILE A 181 -4.66 -4.03 -2.10
N SER A 182 -5.64 -3.35 -2.70
CA SER A 182 -5.48 -2.55 -3.92
C SER A 182 -5.65 -1.05 -3.61
N TYR A 183 -4.62 -0.26 -3.91
CA TYR A 183 -4.60 1.18 -3.71
C TYR A 183 -4.94 1.90 -5.01
N PHE A 184 -5.98 2.73 -4.98
CA PHE A 184 -6.34 3.64 -6.07
C PHE A 184 -6.15 5.07 -5.58
N TYR A 185 -5.23 5.81 -6.20
CA TYR A 185 -4.98 7.21 -5.91
C TYR A 185 -5.30 8.05 -7.14
N TYR A 186 -5.95 9.19 -6.93
CA TYR A 186 -6.27 10.15 -7.98
C TYR A 186 -6.01 11.59 -7.50
N SER A 187 -5.35 12.38 -8.34
CA SER A 187 -5.25 13.84 -8.24
C SER A 187 -5.63 14.50 -9.57
N GLY A 188 -6.54 15.46 -9.53
CA GLY A 188 -7.07 16.15 -10.71
C GLY A 188 -8.43 16.80 -10.47
N HIS A 189 -9.07 17.31 -11.53
CA HIS A 189 -10.41 17.91 -11.42
C HIS A 189 -11.47 16.91 -10.98
N GLY A 190 -12.34 17.38 -10.09
CA GLY A 190 -13.59 16.74 -9.73
C GLY A 190 -14.75 17.73 -9.92
N LEU A 191 -15.95 17.21 -10.16
CA LEU A 191 -17.16 18.02 -10.29
C LEU A 191 -18.31 17.44 -9.48
N ASN A 192 -19.29 18.28 -9.22
CA ASN A 192 -20.61 17.90 -8.74
C ASN A 192 -21.67 18.73 -9.49
N GLU A 193 -22.18 18.18 -10.58
CA GLU A 193 -23.14 18.85 -11.44
C GLU A 193 -24.40 17.99 -11.61
N GLY A 194 -25.57 18.59 -11.39
CA GLY A 194 -26.85 17.88 -11.54
C GLY A 194 -27.00 16.64 -10.63
N GLY A 195 -26.26 16.58 -9.52
CA GLY A 195 -26.23 15.43 -8.60
C GLY A 195 -25.37 14.25 -9.09
N THR A 196 -24.61 14.45 -10.16
CA THR A 196 -23.56 13.55 -10.64
C THR A 196 -22.22 14.04 -10.12
N VAL A 197 -21.55 13.18 -9.36
CA VAL A 197 -20.21 13.43 -8.84
C VAL A 197 -19.24 12.61 -9.68
N ALA A 198 -18.19 13.24 -10.18
CA ALA A 198 -17.25 12.61 -11.09
C ALA A 198 -15.83 13.18 -10.96
N ILE A 199 -14.85 12.40 -11.38
CA ILE A 199 -13.46 12.83 -11.60
C ILE A 199 -13.17 12.88 -13.10
N SER A 200 -12.30 13.80 -13.50
CA SER A 200 -11.94 13.99 -14.90
C SER A 200 -10.89 12.99 -15.38
N SER A 201 -10.94 12.60 -16.66
CA SER A 201 -9.79 12.10 -17.41
C SER A 201 -9.12 13.23 -18.21
N TYR A 202 -7.97 12.95 -18.82
CA TYR A 202 -7.32 13.85 -19.78
C TYR A 202 -8.26 14.28 -20.92
N ASP A 203 -9.03 13.33 -21.45
CA ASP A 203 -9.93 13.51 -22.59
C ASP A 203 -11.37 13.86 -22.18
N ALA A 204 -11.56 14.30 -20.92
CA ALA A 204 -12.83 14.80 -20.43
C ALA A 204 -13.24 16.09 -21.16
N THR A 205 -14.55 16.23 -21.39
CA THR A 205 -15.17 17.42 -22.00
C THR A 205 -16.36 17.86 -21.17
N LEU A 206 -16.68 19.15 -21.21
CA LEU A 206 -17.84 19.73 -20.54
C LEU A 206 -18.73 20.38 -21.61
N GLU A 207 -19.51 19.55 -22.28
CA GLU A 207 -20.56 20.02 -23.19
C GLU A 207 -21.90 19.95 -22.44
N TYR A 208 -22.82 20.90 -22.68
CA TYR A 208 -24.10 20.98 -21.96
C TYR A 208 -24.81 19.62 -21.86
N GLY A 209 -24.85 19.04 -20.66
CA GLY A 209 -25.51 17.76 -20.37
C GLY A 209 -24.74 16.49 -20.76
N SER A 210 -23.47 16.60 -21.17
CA SER A 210 -22.61 15.47 -21.55
C SER A 210 -21.38 15.37 -20.64
N PHE A 211 -21.21 14.23 -20.00
CA PHE A 211 -20.08 13.90 -19.12
C PHE A 211 -19.02 13.07 -19.84
N ASN A 212 -18.81 13.30 -21.14
CA ASN A 212 -17.85 12.53 -21.93
C ASN A 212 -16.44 12.61 -21.33
N GLY A 213 -15.84 11.46 -21.04
CA GLY A 213 -14.51 11.31 -20.43
C GLY A 213 -14.47 11.54 -18.92
N TRP A 214 -15.56 11.95 -18.28
CA TRP A 214 -15.65 11.95 -16.83
C TRP A 214 -15.92 10.54 -16.31
N ILE A 215 -15.32 10.19 -15.18
CA ILE A 215 -15.55 8.93 -14.48
C ILE A 215 -16.44 9.25 -13.29
N THR A 216 -17.69 8.83 -13.38
CA THR A 216 -18.68 9.04 -12.32
C THR A 216 -18.39 8.18 -11.09
N VAL A 217 -18.93 8.57 -9.93
CA VAL A 217 -18.91 7.75 -8.71
C VAL A 217 -19.44 6.33 -8.97
N ASP A 218 -20.50 6.20 -9.75
CA ASP A 218 -21.14 4.93 -10.04
C ASP A 218 -20.20 4.02 -10.87
N GLU A 219 -19.54 4.58 -11.91
CA GLU A 219 -18.58 3.85 -12.75
C GLU A 219 -17.32 3.44 -11.97
N LEU A 220 -16.73 4.36 -11.20
CA LEU A 220 -15.55 4.07 -10.40
C LEU A 220 -15.84 3.02 -9.33
N ALA A 221 -16.95 3.18 -8.61
CA ALA A 221 -17.37 2.23 -7.57
C ALA A 221 -17.63 0.85 -8.16
N ALA A 222 -18.36 0.75 -9.28
CA ALA A 222 -18.60 -0.54 -9.94
C ALA A 222 -17.29 -1.19 -10.40
N LYS A 223 -16.39 -0.40 -10.99
CA LYS A 223 -15.12 -0.91 -11.50
C LYS A 223 -14.23 -1.43 -10.38
N LEU A 224 -14.09 -0.69 -9.29
CA LEU A 224 -13.29 -1.10 -8.13
C LEU A 224 -13.97 -2.22 -7.32
N ALA A 225 -15.30 -2.26 -7.26
CA ALA A 225 -16.03 -3.33 -6.58
C ALA A 225 -15.83 -4.70 -7.24
N SER A 226 -15.58 -4.75 -8.55
CA SER A 226 -15.23 -5.98 -9.26
C SER A 226 -13.85 -6.55 -8.91
N ILE A 227 -13.00 -5.78 -8.23
CA ILE A 227 -11.68 -6.22 -7.79
C ILE A 227 -11.83 -6.92 -6.41
N PRO A 228 -11.41 -8.20 -6.30
CA PRO A 228 -11.40 -8.91 -5.03
C PRO A 228 -10.54 -8.22 -3.96
N GLY A 229 -10.87 -8.49 -2.69
CA GLY A 229 -10.13 -7.96 -1.56
C GLY A 229 -10.48 -6.52 -1.18
N THR A 230 -9.58 -5.89 -0.43
CA THR A 230 -9.79 -4.55 0.13
C THR A 230 -9.28 -3.48 -0.82
N LYS A 231 -10.06 -2.42 -1.02
CA LYS A 231 -9.67 -1.27 -1.84
C LYS A 231 -9.39 -0.06 -0.94
N VAL A 232 -8.17 0.45 -0.97
CA VAL A 232 -7.82 1.74 -0.38
C VAL A 232 -7.93 2.80 -1.48
N VAL A 233 -8.82 3.78 -1.31
CA VAL A 233 -9.12 4.80 -2.31
C VAL A 233 -8.78 6.18 -1.75
N ILE A 234 -7.96 6.93 -2.45
CA ILE A 234 -7.50 8.25 -2.07
C ILE A 234 -7.84 9.21 -3.22
N LEU A 235 -8.68 10.21 -2.96
CA LEU A 235 -9.11 11.18 -3.98
C LEU A 235 -8.71 12.60 -3.55
N ASP A 236 -7.78 13.20 -4.28
CA ASP A 236 -7.43 14.62 -4.23
C ASP A 236 -8.12 15.37 -5.37
N SER A 237 -9.41 15.66 -5.17
CA SER A 237 -10.24 16.34 -6.16
C SER A 237 -11.43 17.07 -5.52
N CYS A 238 -11.89 18.14 -6.17
CA CYS A 238 -13.06 18.91 -5.73
C CYS A 238 -14.29 18.00 -5.62
N HIS A 239 -15.16 18.27 -4.66
CA HIS A 239 -16.41 17.53 -4.42
C HIS A 239 -16.25 16.02 -4.12
N SER A 240 -15.04 15.55 -3.82
CA SER A 240 -14.71 14.14 -3.63
C SER A 240 -15.49 13.47 -2.49
N GLY A 241 -15.96 14.23 -1.48
CA GLY A 241 -16.90 13.76 -0.45
C GLY A 241 -18.20 13.16 -1.01
N GLY A 242 -18.58 13.53 -2.23
CA GLY A 242 -19.70 12.93 -2.95
C GLY A 242 -19.51 11.44 -3.27
N PHE A 243 -18.26 10.95 -3.35
CA PHE A 243 -17.96 9.54 -3.60
C PHE A 243 -18.26 8.62 -2.42
N ILE A 244 -18.34 9.15 -1.19
CA ILE A 244 -18.63 8.39 0.04
C ILE A 244 -19.99 8.74 0.65
N GLY A 245 -20.82 9.49 -0.07
CA GLY A 245 -22.23 9.66 0.24
C GLY A 245 -22.60 10.49 1.49
N LYS A 246 -21.63 11.12 2.16
CA LYS A 246 -21.84 11.82 3.45
C LYS A 246 -22.68 13.10 3.39
N ASP A 247 -23.07 13.57 2.20
CA ASP A 247 -23.83 14.81 2.03
C ASP A 247 -24.98 14.69 0.99
N LEU A 248 -25.42 13.47 0.67
CA LEU A 248 -26.41 13.19 -0.38
C LEU A 248 -27.87 13.58 -0.04
N SER A 249 -28.09 14.48 0.92
CA SER A 249 -29.42 15.06 1.22
C SER A 249 -30.09 15.72 0.02
N LEU A 250 -29.34 16.07 -1.04
CA LEU A 250 -29.89 16.62 -2.29
C LEU A 250 -30.32 15.56 -3.32
N ARG A 251 -29.78 14.33 -3.28
CA ARG A 251 -30.32 13.22 -4.11
C ARG A 251 -31.76 12.89 -3.67
N GLU A 252 -32.05 12.99 -2.37
CA GLU A 252 -33.39 12.80 -1.82
C GLU A 252 -34.43 13.78 -2.38
N VAL A 253 -34.05 15.04 -2.61
CA VAL A 253 -34.99 16.09 -3.08
C VAL A 253 -35.27 15.94 -4.58
N MET A 254 -34.23 15.70 -5.38
CA MET A 254 -34.38 15.58 -6.83
C MET A 254 -35.10 14.28 -7.22
N ASP A 255 -34.93 13.21 -6.43
CA ASP A 255 -35.70 11.97 -6.59
C ASP A 255 -37.11 12.08 -6.02
N LYS A 256 -37.38 12.84 -4.96
CA LYS A 256 -38.78 13.11 -4.52
C LYS A 256 -39.63 13.78 -5.61
N VAL A 257 -39.05 14.68 -6.39
CA VAL A 257 -39.75 15.30 -7.55
C VAL A 257 -40.03 14.27 -8.65
N ARG A 258 -39.13 13.30 -8.87
CA ARG A 258 -39.31 12.22 -9.86
C ARG A 258 -40.24 11.11 -9.36
N LEU A 259 -40.25 10.85 -8.05
CA LEU A 259 -41.00 9.79 -7.36
C LEU A 259 -42.44 10.17 -7.00
N GLN A 260 -42.84 11.45 -7.09
CA GLN A 260 -44.27 11.81 -7.06
C GLN A 260 -45.09 11.17 -8.21
N SER A 261 -44.42 10.49 -9.15
CA SER A 261 -45.05 9.69 -10.22
C SER A 261 -45.17 8.18 -9.93
N ILE A 262 -44.66 7.67 -8.79
CA ILE A 262 -44.72 6.24 -8.46
C ILE A 262 -45.44 6.05 -7.12
N ASN A 263 -46.54 5.30 -7.19
CA ASN A 263 -47.58 5.25 -6.18
C ASN A 263 -47.12 4.58 -4.87
N THR A 264 -47.63 5.11 -3.77
CA THR A 264 -47.36 4.80 -2.36
C THR A 264 -47.64 3.34 -1.98
N SER A 265 -46.61 2.63 -1.51
CA SER A 265 -46.61 1.63 -0.42
C SER A 265 -45.26 0.90 -0.46
N ILE A 266 -44.69 0.55 0.71
CA ILE A 266 -43.31 0.02 0.96
C ILE A 266 -42.34 1.15 1.31
N LEU A 267 -41.66 1.22 2.46
CA LEU A 267 -41.73 0.59 3.78
C LEU A 267 -40.68 1.35 4.62
N ASP A 268 -40.92 1.52 5.92
CA ASP A 268 -39.87 1.82 6.90
C ASP A 268 -38.73 0.78 6.81
N SER A 269 -37.52 1.21 7.16
CA SER A 269 -36.24 0.45 7.28
C SER A 269 -35.25 0.74 6.16
N PHE A 270 -33.97 0.87 6.54
CA PHE A 270 -32.78 1.10 5.71
C PHE A 270 -32.66 0.23 4.44
N SER A 271 -33.47 -0.83 4.29
CA SER A 271 -33.63 -1.62 3.06
C SER A 271 -34.28 -0.86 1.89
N ALA A 272 -35.02 0.23 2.13
CA ALA A 272 -35.54 1.07 1.05
C ALA A 272 -34.39 1.79 0.30
N TYR A 273 -33.22 1.95 0.92
CA TYR A 273 -32.04 2.56 0.30
C TYR A 273 -31.41 1.66 -0.77
N ASP A 274 -31.33 0.34 -0.49
CA ASP A 274 -30.85 -0.67 -1.45
C ASP A 274 -31.86 -0.93 -2.59
N VAL A 275 -33.15 -0.73 -2.33
CA VAL A 275 -34.23 -0.99 -3.30
C VAL A 275 -34.47 0.19 -4.25
N ILE A 276 -34.18 1.44 -3.85
CA ILE A 276 -34.63 2.62 -4.60
C ILE A 276 -33.55 3.17 -5.55
N ARG A 277 -32.25 2.87 -5.40
CA ARG A 277 -31.22 3.15 -6.43
C ARG A 277 -30.05 2.17 -6.45
N GLU A 278 -29.91 1.46 -7.57
CA GLU A 278 -28.71 0.77 -8.08
C GLU A 278 -27.53 1.76 -8.36
N LYS A 279 -27.16 2.61 -7.40
CA LYS A 279 -26.09 3.60 -7.58
C LYS A 279 -24.93 3.34 -6.62
N GLY A 280 -23.80 2.93 -7.18
CA GLY A 280 -22.59 2.61 -6.44
C GLY A 280 -22.01 3.84 -5.73
N ASN A 281 -21.46 3.62 -4.54
CA ASN A 281 -20.60 4.59 -3.88
C ASN A 281 -19.41 3.84 -3.27
N LEU A 282 -18.43 4.59 -2.77
CA LEU A 282 -17.23 4.02 -2.14
C LEU A 282 -17.41 3.85 -0.62
N ALA A 283 -18.66 3.88 -0.12
CA ALA A 283 -19.01 3.70 1.29
C ALA A 283 -19.60 2.30 1.56
N SER A 284 -18.89 1.25 1.13
CA SER A 284 -19.24 -0.15 1.41
C SER A 284 -18.08 -0.92 2.04
N SER A 285 -18.35 -2.10 2.60
CA SER A 285 -17.41 -2.85 3.45
C SER A 285 -16.05 -3.15 2.79
N GLY A 286 -16.01 -3.29 1.46
CA GLY A 286 -14.80 -3.54 0.69
C GLY A 286 -13.90 -2.33 0.46
N PHE A 287 -14.33 -1.13 0.86
CA PHE A 287 -13.60 0.13 0.64
C PHE A 287 -13.07 0.74 1.93
N ARG A 288 -11.89 1.34 1.83
CA ARG A 288 -11.30 2.28 2.77
C ARG A 288 -10.97 3.54 1.98
N VAL A 289 -11.60 4.65 2.32
CA VAL A 289 -11.56 5.84 1.49
C VAL A 289 -11.12 7.01 2.32
N ILE A 290 -10.19 7.81 1.78
CA ILE A 290 -9.92 9.15 2.24
C ILE A 290 -10.05 10.11 1.05
N VAL A 291 -10.80 11.18 1.24
CA VAL A 291 -11.07 12.17 0.20
C VAL A 291 -10.70 13.55 0.71
N SER A 292 -10.30 14.42 -0.19
CA SER A 292 -9.70 15.71 0.12
C SER A 292 -10.68 16.82 0.48
N ALA A 293 -11.98 16.67 0.17
CA ALA A 293 -13.00 17.69 0.39
C ALA A 293 -14.38 17.09 0.70
N THR A 294 -15.30 17.91 1.23
CA THR A 294 -16.73 17.59 1.24
C THR A 294 -17.32 17.58 -0.17
N SER A 295 -18.57 17.13 -0.34
CA SER A 295 -19.24 17.17 -1.66
C SER A 295 -19.54 18.59 -2.17
N LYS A 296 -19.37 19.61 -1.31
CA LYS A 296 -19.70 21.02 -1.58
C LYS A 296 -18.46 21.90 -1.65
N GLN A 297 -17.28 21.36 -1.35
CA GLN A 297 -16.02 22.09 -1.30
C GLN A 297 -15.15 21.82 -2.53
N GLU A 298 -14.33 22.81 -2.83
CA GLU A 298 -13.24 22.72 -3.77
C GLU A 298 -11.96 22.22 -3.07
N CYS A 299 -10.95 21.87 -3.87
CA CYS A 299 -9.62 21.52 -3.42
C CYS A 299 -8.60 22.49 -4.00
N PHE A 300 -7.48 22.65 -3.29
CA PHE A 300 -6.48 23.64 -3.65
C PHE A 300 -5.12 23.00 -3.96
N GLU A 301 -4.47 23.55 -4.97
CA GLU A 301 -3.06 23.34 -5.29
C GLU A 301 -2.27 24.64 -5.19
N THR A 302 -0.95 24.55 -5.17
CA THR A 302 -0.08 25.72 -5.13
C THR A 302 1.21 25.54 -5.92
N SER A 303 1.69 26.63 -6.52
CA SER A 303 3.01 26.73 -7.14
C SER A 303 4.13 27.04 -6.15
N ARG A 304 3.81 27.17 -4.85
CA ARG A 304 4.83 27.28 -3.81
C ARG A 304 5.70 26.02 -3.84
N PRO A 305 7.02 26.16 -3.67
CA PRO A 305 7.92 25.01 -3.70
C PRO A 305 7.66 24.12 -2.48
N HIS A 306 7.41 22.83 -2.69
CA HIS A 306 7.37 21.85 -1.62
C HIS A 306 8.73 21.87 -0.87
N PRO A 307 8.76 21.79 0.48
CA PRO A 307 9.99 21.94 1.26
C PRO A 307 11.07 20.89 0.97
N VAL A 308 10.70 19.75 0.38
CA VAL A 308 11.59 18.61 0.11
C VAL A 308 12.12 18.60 -1.33
N ASP A 309 11.21 18.72 -2.30
CA ASP A 309 11.51 18.50 -3.72
C ASP A 309 11.40 19.78 -4.56
N GLY A 310 10.89 20.88 -3.99
CA GLY A 310 10.76 22.17 -4.66
C GLY A 310 9.64 22.27 -5.70
N ASN A 311 8.87 21.21 -5.94
CA ASN A 311 7.81 21.19 -6.95
C ASN A 311 6.45 21.66 -6.40
N PRO A 312 5.49 22.05 -7.27
CA PRO A 312 4.10 22.30 -6.90
C PRO A 312 3.45 21.11 -6.18
N TYR A 313 2.38 21.38 -5.43
CA TYR A 313 1.66 20.35 -4.67
C TYR A 313 0.19 20.69 -4.43
N GLY A 314 -0.65 19.65 -4.37
CA GLY A 314 -1.98 19.70 -3.76
C GLY A 314 -1.85 19.74 -2.24
N TYR A 315 -2.60 20.61 -1.56
CA TYR A 315 -2.45 20.75 -0.09
C TYR A 315 -2.81 19.46 0.66
N PHE A 316 -3.81 18.73 0.17
CA PHE A 316 -4.21 17.45 0.75
C PHE A 316 -3.13 16.39 0.54
N THR A 317 -2.66 16.19 -0.70
CA THR A 317 -1.63 15.18 -0.95
C THR A 317 -0.33 15.49 -0.24
N MET A 318 0.06 16.77 -0.13
CA MET A 318 1.23 17.17 0.66
C MET A 318 1.10 16.74 2.12
N ALA A 319 -0.05 17.02 2.77
CA ALA A 319 -0.30 16.60 4.15
C ALA A 319 -0.31 15.06 4.29
N LEU A 320 -0.92 14.35 3.33
CA LEU A 320 -0.96 12.89 3.31
C LEU A 320 0.45 12.27 3.20
N CYS A 321 1.27 12.78 2.30
CA CYS A 321 2.65 12.32 2.11
C CYS A 321 3.54 12.67 3.32
N GLU A 322 3.39 13.88 3.88
CA GLU A 322 4.09 14.28 5.10
C GLU A 322 3.74 13.37 6.28
N GLY A 323 2.45 13.06 6.48
CA GLY A 323 1.98 12.12 7.50
C GLY A 323 2.62 10.74 7.36
N CYS A 324 2.87 10.31 6.12
CA CYS A 324 3.58 9.09 5.75
C CYS A 324 5.11 9.21 5.76
N GLY A 325 5.67 10.29 6.31
CA GLY A 325 7.11 10.43 6.50
C GLY A 325 7.89 10.94 5.29
N TYR A 326 7.24 11.33 4.17
CA TYR A 326 7.90 11.74 2.92
C TYR A 326 9.03 12.77 3.10
N ASN A 327 8.90 13.67 4.09
CA ASN A 327 9.87 14.74 4.31
C ASN A 327 11.28 14.26 4.69
N SER A 328 11.42 13.06 5.24
CA SER A 328 12.74 12.54 5.64
C SER A 328 12.87 11.02 5.66
N PHE A 329 11.75 10.29 5.61
CA PHE A 329 11.65 8.85 5.89
C PHE A 329 12.36 8.44 7.18
N ARG A 330 12.34 9.32 8.20
CA ARG A 330 12.86 9.04 9.54
C ARG A 330 11.71 8.71 10.49
N PHE A 331 11.93 7.68 11.29
CA PHE A 331 10.95 7.22 12.27
C PHE A 331 10.98 8.05 13.56
N PRO A 332 9.82 8.23 14.23
CA PRO A 332 8.47 7.82 13.81
C PRO A 332 7.90 8.74 12.70
N TYR A 333 7.03 8.19 11.86
CA TYR A 333 6.33 9.01 10.85
C TYR A 333 5.26 9.89 11.52
N PRO A 334 5.02 11.13 11.03
CA PRO A 334 4.18 12.11 11.74
C PRO A 334 2.73 11.66 12.01
N ALA A 335 2.13 10.85 11.13
CA ALA A 335 0.78 10.35 11.32
C ALA A 335 0.70 9.09 12.21
N ASP A 336 1.82 8.45 12.56
CA ASP A 336 1.83 7.31 13.48
C ASP A 336 1.81 7.82 14.93
N GLN A 337 0.62 8.12 15.43
CA GLN A 337 0.42 8.76 16.72
C GLN A 337 0.82 7.85 17.89
N ASN A 338 0.60 6.54 17.74
CA ASN A 338 0.87 5.56 18.79
C ASN A 338 2.27 4.91 18.69
N GLN A 339 3.02 5.22 17.62
CA GLN A 339 4.41 4.79 17.38
C GLN A 339 4.60 3.27 17.29
N ASN A 340 3.60 2.56 16.75
CA ASN A 340 3.69 1.12 16.51
C ASN A 340 4.21 0.76 15.11
N GLN A 341 4.81 1.71 14.39
CA GLN A 341 5.30 1.56 13.01
C GLN A 341 4.19 1.27 11.99
N ARG A 342 2.95 1.62 12.36
CA ARG A 342 1.75 1.39 11.56
C ARG A 342 0.85 2.60 11.66
N ILE A 343 0.64 3.25 10.53
CA ILE A 343 -0.35 4.31 10.40
C ILE A 343 -1.69 3.64 10.09
N ALA A 344 -2.61 3.65 11.04
CA ALA A 344 -4.00 3.29 10.78
C ALA A 344 -4.70 4.37 9.93
N LEU A 345 -5.72 4.00 9.16
CA LEU A 345 -6.50 4.97 8.37
C LEU A 345 -7.09 6.09 9.25
N SER A 346 -7.52 5.77 10.47
CA SER A 346 -8.01 6.78 11.42
C SER A 346 -6.93 7.76 11.85
N GLU A 347 -5.69 7.29 12.04
CA GLU A 347 -4.57 8.15 12.42
C GLU A 347 -4.15 9.06 11.27
N MET A 348 -4.07 8.52 10.06
CA MET A 348 -3.85 9.31 8.84
C MET A 348 -4.91 10.40 8.67
N TYR A 349 -6.20 10.05 8.84
CA TYR A 349 -7.28 11.02 8.76
C TYR A 349 -7.17 12.10 9.86
N GLN A 350 -6.86 11.72 11.10
CA GLN A 350 -6.68 12.67 12.20
C GLN A 350 -5.51 13.62 11.94
N TYR A 351 -4.39 13.10 11.42
CA TYR A 351 -3.23 13.90 11.04
C TYR A 351 -3.61 14.95 9.99
N ILE A 352 -4.28 14.54 8.92
CA ILE A 352 -4.74 15.45 7.85
C ILE A 352 -5.73 16.48 8.39
N TYR A 353 -6.71 16.05 9.20
CA TYR A 353 -7.72 16.93 9.79
C TYR A 353 -7.11 18.03 10.68
N GLN A 354 -6.00 17.72 11.37
CA GLN A 354 -5.29 18.66 12.25
C GLN A 354 -4.17 19.42 11.54
N HIS A 355 -3.96 19.19 10.23
CA HIS A 355 -2.82 19.73 9.53
C HIS A 355 -2.90 21.26 9.42
N PRO A 356 -1.89 22.02 9.89
CA PRO A 356 -1.98 23.47 9.99
C PRO A 356 -2.30 24.19 8.68
N PHE A 357 -1.77 23.70 7.55
CA PHE A 357 -2.06 24.31 6.25
C PHE A 357 -3.49 24.06 5.78
N LEU A 358 -4.06 22.88 6.07
CA LEU A 358 -5.43 22.55 5.67
C LEU A 358 -6.45 23.26 6.56
N ALA A 359 -6.15 23.46 7.85
CA ALA A 359 -7.01 24.19 8.78
C ALA A 359 -7.27 25.66 8.40
N HIS A 360 -6.51 26.21 7.44
CA HIS A 360 -6.67 27.55 6.91
C HIS A 360 -7.35 27.61 5.53
N LEU A 361 -7.73 26.46 4.98
CA LEU A 361 -8.43 26.33 3.70
C LEU A 361 -9.87 25.90 3.95
N ASP A 362 -10.78 26.29 3.05
CA ASP A 362 -12.15 25.74 3.01
C ASP A 362 -12.14 24.38 2.29
N GLN A 363 -11.42 23.42 2.87
CA GLN A 363 -11.15 22.11 2.30
C GLN A 363 -11.11 21.07 3.44
N ASP A 364 -12.25 20.44 3.71
CA ASP A 364 -12.37 19.44 4.76
C ASP A 364 -12.26 18.02 4.20
N ALA A 365 -11.14 17.36 4.50
CA ALA A 365 -10.98 15.96 4.20
C ALA A 365 -12.08 15.11 4.86
N GLN A 366 -12.46 14.00 4.22
CA GLN A 366 -13.38 13.02 4.79
C GLN A 366 -12.84 11.61 4.67
N VAL A 367 -13.31 10.72 5.55
CA VAL A 367 -12.87 9.32 5.59
C VAL A 367 -14.05 8.36 5.68
N TYR A 368 -13.89 7.16 5.11
CA TYR A 368 -14.78 6.02 5.28
C TYR A 368 -14.00 4.69 5.44
N PRO A 369 -14.40 3.81 6.37
CA PRO A 369 -15.21 4.12 7.54
C PRO A 369 -14.38 4.95 8.52
N GLN A 370 -15.04 5.74 9.36
CA GLN A 370 -14.37 6.72 10.23
C GLN A 370 -13.43 6.09 11.27
N ASN A 371 -13.75 4.89 11.73
CA ASN A 371 -13.00 4.19 12.79
C ASN A 371 -12.31 2.93 12.23
N SER A 372 -11.67 3.04 11.07
CA SER A 372 -10.99 1.89 10.49
C SER A 372 -9.61 1.67 11.11
N ASN A 373 -9.42 0.47 11.67
CA ASN A 373 -8.12 -0.03 12.11
C ASN A 373 -7.35 -0.72 10.97
N LEU A 374 -7.71 -0.51 9.70
CA LEU A 374 -6.87 -1.01 8.59
C LEU A 374 -5.55 -0.24 8.60
N SER A 375 -4.43 -0.94 8.35
CA SER A 375 -3.14 -0.32 8.07
C SER A 375 -3.25 0.49 6.79
N PHE A 376 -3.14 1.80 6.88
CA PHE A 376 -2.99 2.66 5.70
C PHE A 376 -1.57 2.60 5.16
N LEU A 377 -0.57 2.55 6.06
CA LEU A 377 0.84 2.37 5.74
C LEU A 377 1.54 1.72 6.94
N GLU A 378 2.53 0.88 6.69
CA GLU A 378 3.48 0.35 7.68
C GLU A 378 4.90 0.56 7.13
N TYR A 379 5.90 0.66 8.01
CA TYR A 379 7.23 1.15 7.61
C TYR A 379 8.41 0.53 8.38
#